data_AF-A0A378QVX6-F1
#
_entry.id   AF-A0A378QVX6-F1
#
_cell.length_a   1.000
_cell.length_b   1.000
_cell.length_c   1.000
_cell.angle_alpha   90.00
_cell.angle_beta   90.00
_cell.angle_gamma   90.00
#
_symmetry.space_group_name_H-M   'P 1'
#
loop_
_entity.id
_entity.type
_entity.pdbx_description
1 polymer ?
#
loop_
_entity_poly.entity_id
_entity_poly.type
_entity_poly.pdbx_seq_one_letter_code
_entity_poly.pdbx_strand_id
1 'polypeptide(L)'
;MSPYANQPMSNWPNITQNLIDSYPLKQSEILEIAIIAWQQVWDTVIGNQISLQEFDLPATIVGYFFQKLFANELERKYPKQWRGELNKNDKDLVYIENSHFSTEMKTSGQMGYCLYGNRSYNQRVDRSLDTKDKSGFYITLNFYHKRMTCLRIGWIDQDDWIPQSSQTGQAATLKPEVYQYKMQVIGGSYIKETPVAMLKGVGSTTLSLLEENKIFTFYDLKSYNGDNKKIIKLRDNNYENLG
;
A
#
# COMPACT_ATOMS: atom_id res chain seq x y z
N MET A 1 -3.76 18.79 -12.97
CA MET A 1 -3.82 19.85 -11.93
C MET A 1 -4.22 19.18 -10.62
N SER A 2 -3.56 19.50 -9.50
CA SER A 2 -3.84 18.85 -8.22
C SER A 2 -5.27 19.21 -7.73
N PRO A 3 -6.08 18.22 -7.31
CA PRO A 3 -7.40 18.48 -6.73
C PRO A 3 -7.33 19.13 -5.34
N TYR A 4 -6.16 19.13 -4.70
CA TYR A 4 -5.91 19.77 -3.40
C TYR A 4 -5.33 21.18 -3.52
N ALA A 5 -5.06 21.65 -4.75
CA ALA A 5 -4.44 22.95 -4.97
C ALA A 5 -5.30 24.08 -4.37
N ASN A 6 -4.66 24.96 -3.61
CA ASN A 6 -5.27 26.10 -2.93
C ASN A 6 -6.38 25.74 -1.91
N GLN A 7 -6.44 24.49 -1.45
CA GLN A 7 -7.39 24.04 -0.43
C GLN A 7 -6.70 23.90 0.93
N PRO A 8 -7.31 24.38 2.04
CA PRO A 8 -6.76 24.13 3.38
C PRO A 8 -6.78 22.64 3.69
N MET A 9 -5.80 22.16 4.47
CA MET A 9 -5.67 20.74 4.84
C MET A 9 -6.92 20.16 5.49
N SER A 10 -7.70 20.98 6.21
CA SER A 10 -8.97 20.58 6.80
C SER A 10 -10.00 20.10 5.77
N ASN A 11 -9.90 20.55 4.52
CA ASN A 11 -10.81 20.16 3.43
C ASN A 11 -10.32 18.91 2.68
N TRP A 12 -9.07 18.50 2.85
CA TRP A 12 -8.49 17.39 2.08
C TRP A 12 -9.25 16.06 2.25
N PRO A 13 -9.71 15.66 3.46
CA PRO A 13 -10.48 14.42 3.62
C PRO A 13 -11.73 14.37 2.75
N ASN A 14 -12.47 15.47 2.65
CA ASN A 14 -13.68 15.54 1.81
C ASN A 14 -13.34 15.45 0.32
N ILE A 15 -12.25 16.10 -0.11
CA ILE A 15 -11.76 16.01 -1.49
C ILE A 15 -11.37 14.56 -1.81
N THR A 16 -10.63 13.91 -0.91
CA THR A 16 -10.23 12.51 -1.07
C THR A 16 -11.42 11.58 -1.15
N GLN A 17 -12.43 11.76 -0.30
CA GLN A 17 -13.65 10.96 -0.36
C GLN A 17 -14.34 11.11 -1.71
N ASN A 18 -14.53 12.34 -2.20
CA ASN A 18 -15.15 12.59 -3.51
C ASN A 18 -14.34 11.96 -4.66
N LEU A 19 -13.01 12.01 -4.61
CA LEU A 19 -12.14 11.38 -5.61
C LEU A 19 -12.32 9.86 -5.61
N ILE A 20 -12.34 9.25 -4.42
CA ILE A 20 -12.51 7.80 -4.28
C ILE A 20 -13.92 7.36 -4.70
N ASP A 21 -14.96 8.13 -4.36
CA ASP A 21 -16.34 7.86 -4.78
C ASP A 21 -16.53 7.96 -6.31
N SER A 22 -15.72 8.80 -6.96
CA SER A 22 -15.69 8.92 -8.43
C SER A 22 -14.83 7.87 -9.13
N TYR A 23 -14.03 7.10 -8.38
CA TYR A 23 -13.10 6.13 -8.96
C TYR A 23 -13.87 4.95 -9.60
N PRO A 24 -13.46 4.41 -10.76
CA PRO A 24 -14.25 3.43 -11.50
C PRO A 24 -14.38 2.05 -10.83
N LEU A 25 -13.63 1.80 -9.75
CA LEU A 25 -13.70 0.56 -8.98
C LEU A 25 -14.13 0.84 -7.54
N LYS A 26 -15.02 0.02 -7.02
CA LYS A 26 -15.32 0.04 -5.59
C LYS A 26 -14.13 -0.45 -4.78
N GLN A 27 -13.98 0.05 -3.55
CA GLN A 27 -12.92 -0.40 -2.64
C GLN A 27 -12.96 -1.92 -2.40
N SER A 28 -14.15 -2.53 -2.38
CA SER A 28 -14.31 -3.98 -2.26
C SER A 28 -13.73 -4.74 -3.47
N GLU A 29 -13.86 -4.20 -4.68
CA GLU A 29 -13.31 -4.80 -5.90
C GLU A 29 -11.77 -4.67 -5.90
N ILE A 30 -11.24 -3.53 -5.45
CA ILE A 30 -9.79 -3.34 -5.28
C ILE A 30 -9.23 -4.35 -4.27
N LEU A 31 -9.93 -4.56 -3.14
CA LEU A 31 -9.53 -5.52 -2.13
C LEU A 31 -9.53 -6.96 -2.68
N GLU A 32 -10.60 -7.36 -3.38
CA GLU A 32 -10.73 -8.68 -3.97
C GLU A 32 -9.58 -8.97 -4.94
N ILE A 33 -9.29 -8.04 -5.86
CA ILE A 33 -8.20 -8.17 -6.83
C ILE A 33 -6.84 -8.21 -6.11
N ALA A 34 -6.65 -7.37 -5.08
CA ALA A 34 -5.42 -7.38 -4.29
C ALA A 34 -5.20 -8.73 -3.61
N ILE A 35 -6.23 -9.32 -3.01
CA ILE A 35 -6.12 -10.62 -2.34
C ILE A 35 -5.78 -11.72 -3.36
N ILE A 36 -6.47 -11.75 -4.50
CA ILE A 36 -6.21 -12.73 -5.56
C ILE A 36 -4.78 -12.60 -6.08
N ALA A 37 -4.36 -11.38 -6.45
CA ALA A 37 -3.02 -11.13 -6.95
C ALA A 37 -1.94 -11.48 -5.91
N TRP A 38 -2.17 -11.15 -4.63
CA TRP A 38 -1.24 -11.49 -3.55
C TRP A 38 -1.11 -13.00 -3.35
N GLN A 39 -2.23 -13.72 -3.38
CA GLN A 39 -2.23 -15.17 -3.31
C GLN A 39 -1.48 -15.77 -4.51
N GLN A 40 -1.73 -15.29 -5.73
CA GLN A 40 -1.05 -15.76 -6.94
C GLN A 40 0.47 -15.56 -6.89
N VAL A 41 0.98 -14.49 -6.26
CA VAL A 41 2.44 -14.34 -6.04
C VAL A 41 2.99 -15.55 -5.30
N TRP A 42 2.34 -15.98 -4.22
CA TRP A 42 2.84 -17.05 -3.37
C TRP A 42 2.44 -18.45 -3.85
N ASP A 43 1.43 -18.57 -4.70
CA ASP A 43 1.06 -19.82 -5.37
C ASP A 43 1.91 -20.07 -6.64
N THR A 44 2.76 -19.11 -7.02
CA THR A 44 3.63 -19.23 -8.20
C THR A 44 4.68 -20.34 -8.03
N VAL A 45 4.75 -21.22 -9.04
CA VAL A 45 5.77 -22.26 -9.17
C VAL A 45 6.60 -22.02 -10.43
N ILE A 46 7.90 -21.75 -10.27
CA ILE A 46 8.82 -21.56 -11.38
C ILE A 46 9.16 -22.93 -11.98
N GLY A 47 8.98 -23.04 -13.30
CA GLY A 47 9.31 -24.26 -14.06
C GLY A 47 8.53 -25.50 -13.62
N ASN A 48 7.38 -25.34 -12.95
CA ASN A 48 6.60 -26.41 -12.32
C ASN A 48 7.37 -27.22 -11.26
N GLN A 49 8.45 -26.67 -10.69
CA GLN A 49 9.32 -27.38 -9.74
C GLN A 49 9.61 -26.59 -8.47
N ILE A 50 9.73 -25.26 -8.58
CA ILE A 50 10.28 -24.42 -7.51
C ILE A 50 9.19 -23.47 -7.02
N SER A 51 8.70 -23.65 -5.79
CA SER A 51 7.70 -22.75 -5.22
C SER A 51 8.33 -21.44 -4.76
N LEU A 52 7.73 -20.30 -5.09
CA LEU A 52 8.17 -19.01 -4.54
C LEU A 52 8.04 -18.94 -3.00
N GLN A 53 7.24 -19.81 -2.39
CA GLN A 53 7.14 -19.89 -0.93
C GLN A 53 8.43 -20.38 -0.27
N GLU A 54 9.33 -21.02 -1.00
CA GLU A 54 10.57 -21.55 -0.43
C GLU A 54 11.65 -20.47 -0.25
N PHE A 55 11.42 -19.25 -0.77
CA PHE A 55 12.41 -18.19 -0.79
C PHE A 55 11.99 -16.97 0.03
N ASP A 56 12.98 -16.30 0.62
CA ASP A 56 12.83 -14.94 1.11
C ASP A 56 13.15 -13.97 -0.04
N LEU A 57 12.11 -13.60 -0.79
CA LEU A 57 12.25 -12.75 -1.96
C LEU A 57 12.45 -11.28 -1.55
N PRO A 58 13.37 -10.55 -2.20
CA PRO A 58 13.46 -9.10 -2.05
C PRO A 58 12.11 -8.42 -2.27
N ALA A 59 11.78 -7.45 -1.42
CA ALA A 59 10.49 -6.75 -1.44
C ALA A 59 10.17 -6.11 -2.82
N THR A 60 11.19 -5.68 -3.55
CA THR A 60 11.05 -5.12 -4.90
C THR A 60 10.56 -6.16 -5.92
N ILE A 61 11.01 -7.40 -5.81
CA ILE A 61 10.60 -8.51 -6.68
C ILE A 61 9.16 -8.91 -6.36
N VAL A 62 8.83 -9.07 -5.08
CA VAL A 62 7.45 -9.34 -4.63
C VAL A 62 6.50 -8.24 -5.12
N GLY A 63 6.92 -6.98 -4.95
CA GLY A 63 6.17 -5.81 -5.39
C GLY A 63 5.91 -5.78 -6.91
N TYR A 64 6.93 -6.11 -7.70
CA TYR A 64 6.81 -6.19 -9.16
C TYR A 64 5.83 -7.29 -9.60
N PHE A 65 5.95 -8.50 -9.04
CA PHE A 65 5.02 -9.59 -9.36
C PHE A 65 3.60 -9.25 -8.95
N PHE A 66 3.40 -8.72 -7.73
CA PHE A 66 2.09 -8.29 -7.26
C PHE A 66 1.44 -7.28 -8.21
N GLN A 67 2.18 -6.24 -8.63
CA GLN A 67 1.68 -5.25 -9.57
C GLN A 67 1.25 -5.88 -10.90
N LYS A 68 2.08 -6.76 -11.48
CA LYS A 68 1.77 -7.41 -12.76
C LYS A 68 0.56 -8.33 -12.66
N LEU A 69 0.45 -9.10 -11.58
CA LEU A 69 -0.70 -9.98 -11.34
C LEU A 69 -1.98 -9.18 -11.05
N PHE A 70 -1.89 -8.08 -10.31
CA PHE A 70 -3.02 -7.18 -10.08
C PHE A 70 -3.55 -6.61 -11.39
N ALA A 71 -2.66 -6.08 -12.24
CA ALA A 71 -3.04 -5.53 -13.55
C ALA A 71 -3.67 -6.61 -14.44
N ASN A 72 -3.09 -7.82 -14.45
CA ASN A 72 -3.62 -8.93 -15.24
C ASN A 72 -5.01 -9.37 -14.76
N GLU A 73 -5.22 -9.49 -13.45
CA GLU A 73 -6.52 -9.86 -12.88
C GLU A 73 -7.58 -8.80 -13.15
N LEU A 74 -7.20 -7.51 -13.06
CA LEU A 74 -8.08 -6.40 -13.38
C LEU A 74 -8.47 -6.38 -14.87
N GLU A 75 -7.51 -6.57 -15.78
CA GLU A 75 -7.75 -6.68 -17.22
C GLU A 75 -8.61 -7.91 -17.55
N ARG A 76 -8.37 -9.04 -16.89
CA ARG A 76 -9.20 -10.26 -17.05
C ARG A 76 -10.66 -10.02 -16.64
N LYS A 77 -10.88 -9.29 -15.54
CA LYS A 77 -12.22 -9.00 -15.02
C LYS A 77 -12.94 -7.91 -15.82
N TYR A 78 -12.22 -6.93 -16.36
CA TYR A 78 -12.77 -5.81 -17.12
C TYR A 78 -11.99 -5.51 -18.42
N PRO A 79 -11.95 -6.43 -19.40
CA PRO A 79 -11.01 -6.40 -20.54
C PRO A 79 -11.19 -5.25 -21.52
N LYS A 80 -12.31 -4.54 -21.45
CA LYS A 80 -12.59 -3.36 -22.30
C LYS A 80 -12.41 -2.03 -21.56
N GLN A 81 -12.22 -2.07 -20.25
CA GLN A 81 -12.14 -0.89 -19.40
C GLN A 81 -10.74 -0.70 -18.80
N TRP A 82 -10.07 -1.81 -18.49
CA TRP A 82 -8.77 -1.79 -17.83
C TRP A 82 -7.75 -2.62 -18.61
N ARG A 83 -6.50 -2.17 -18.59
CA ARG A 83 -5.34 -2.92 -19.07
C ARG A 83 -4.11 -2.60 -18.22
N GLY A 84 -3.09 -3.45 -18.31
CA GLY A 84 -1.75 -3.11 -17.82
C GLY A 84 -1.05 -2.02 -18.64
N GLU A 85 0.07 -1.51 -18.11
CA GLU A 85 0.98 -0.64 -18.85
C GLU A 85 1.49 -1.30 -20.16
N LEU A 86 1.54 -0.54 -21.25
CA LEU A 86 2.13 -0.95 -22.54
C LEU A 86 3.28 -0.03 -22.96
N ASN A 87 3.20 1.25 -22.58
CA ASN A 87 4.18 2.27 -22.92
C ASN A 87 4.84 2.86 -21.67
N LYS A 88 6.02 3.44 -21.83
CA LYS A 88 6.78 4.10 -20.73
C LYS A 88 5.99 5.18 -19.97
N ASN A 89 5.05 5.84 -20.65
CA ASN A 89 4.24 6.92 -20.09
C ASN A 89 2.92 6.44 -19.47
N ASP A 90 2.56 5.17 -19.65
CA ASP A 90 1.38 4.60 -19.00
C ASP A 90 1.58 4.55 -17.49
N LYS A 91 0.49 4.74 -16.75
CA LYS A 91 0.41 4.33 -15.35
C LYS A 91 0.40 2.80 -15.26
N ASP A 92 0.68 2.27 -14.08
CA ASP A 92 0.74 0.82 -13.84
C ASP A 92 -0.58 0.11 -14.20
N LEU A 93 -1.71 0.76 -13.89
CA LEU A 93 -3.07 0.37 -14.27
C LEU A 93 -3.66 1.45 -15.18
N VAL A 94 -4.07 1.09 -16.40
CA VAL A 94 -4.63 2.05 -17.35
C VAL A 94 -6.13 1.87 -17.47
N TYR A 95 -6.88 2.92 -17.17
CA TYR A 95 -8.32 2.99 -17.45
C TYR A 95 -8.51 3.52 -18.88
N ILE A 96 -9.08 2.69 -19.75
CA ILE A 96 -9.14 2.90 -21.20
C ILE A 96 -10.08 4.06 -21.54
N GLU A 97 -11.21 4.16 -20.84
CA GLU A 97 -12.25 5.16 -21.15
C GLU A 97 -11.84 6.58 -20.75
N ASN A 98 -11.02 6.71 -19.69
CA ASN A 98 -10.56 8.01 -19.22
C ASN A 98 -9.22 7.90 -18.46
N SER A 99 -8.15 8.41 -19.06
CA SER A 99 -6.81 8.33 -18.48
C SER A 99 -6.65 9.04 -17.12
N HIS A 100 -7.60 9.90 -16.72
CA HIS A 100 -7.63 10.51 -15.39
C HIS A 100 -7.67 9.48 -14.25
N PHE A 101 -8.33 8.35 -14.47
CA PHE A 101 -8.45 7.27 -13.47
C PHE A 101 -7.35 6.22 -13.57
N SER A 102 -6.42 6.37 -14.53
CA SER A 102 -5.24 5.52 -14.58
C SER A 102 -4.41 5.71 -13.30
N THR A 103 -3.89 4.60 -12.79
CA THR A 103 -3.46 4.49 -11.39
C THR A 103 -2.06 3.92 -11.28
N GLU A 104 -1.21 4.57 -10.47
CA GLU A 104 0.09 4.00 -10.08
C GLU A 104 -0.10 2.98 -8.96
N MET A 105 0.78 2.00 -8.92
CA MET A 105 0.91 1.06 -7.81
C MET A 105 2.21 1.29 -7.07
N LYS A 106 2.15 1.21 -5.74
CA LYS A 106 3.35 1.20 -4.89
C LYS A 106 3.27 0.15 -3.82
N THR A 107 4.35 -0.58 -3.64
CA THR A 107 4.46 -1.59 -2.61
C THR A 107 5.66 -1.31 -1.71
N SER A 108 5.58 -1.74 -0.45
CA SER A 108 6.66 -1.59 0.53
C SER A 108 6.66 -2.79 1.47
N GLY A 109 7.77 -3.54 1.45
CA GLY A 109 7.98 -4.73 2.28
C GLY A 109 8.71 -4.46 3.60
N GLN A 110 8.91 -3.19 3.97
CA GLN A 110 9.61 -2.82 5.20
C GLN A 110 8.65 -2.82 6.39
N MET A 111 9.21 -3.04 7.58
CA MET A 111 8.45 -2.85 8.82
C MET A 111 7.90 -1.42 8.91
N GLY A 112 6.63 -1.32 9.30
CA GLY A 112 5.88 -0.07 9.32
C GLY A 112 5.08 0.19 8.05
N TYR A 113 4.60 1.42 7.91
CA TYR A 113 3.57 1.79 6.94
C TYR A 113 4.03 2.80 5.89
N CYS A 114 5.33 3.12 5.86
CA CYS A 114 5.89 4.09 4.93
C CYS A 114 6.01 3.50 3.51
N LEU A 115 5.77 4.37 2.53
CA LEU A 115 6.00 4.13 1.12
C LEU A 115 7.27 4.85 0.65
N TYR A 116 7.95 4.22 -0.29
CA TYR A 116 9.22 4.68 -0.83
C TYR A 116 9.10 4.84 -2.34
N GLY A 117 9.38 6.05 -2.82
CA GLY A 117 9.40 6.38 -4.24
C GLY A 117 10.83 6.41 -4.79
N ASN A 118 10.96 6.29 -6.10
CA ASN A 118 12.19 6.54 -6.85
C ASN A 118 12.78 7.94 -6.55
N ARG A 119 14.10 8.04 -6.44
CA ARG A 119 14.81 9.31 -6.23
C ARG A 119 14.41 10.44 -7.21
N SER A 120 13.99 10.09 -8.43
CA SER A 120 13.59 11.05 -9.47
C SER A 120 12.20 11.69 -9.25
N TYR A 121 11.44 11.35 -8.20
CA TYR A 121 10.09 11.92 -7.98
C TYR A 121 10.09 13.44 -7.86
N ASN A 122 11.18 14.07 -7.39
CA ASN A 122 11.22 15.53 -7.21
C ASN A 122 12.47 16.22 -7.81
N GLN A 123 13.14 15.56 -8.77
CA GLN A 123 14.13 16.24 -9.61
C GLN A 123 13.37 17.01 -10.69
N ARG A 124 13.21 18.33 -10.51
CA ARG A 124 12.69 19.22 -11.54
C ARG A 124 13.73 19.34 -12.64
N VAL A 125 13.76 18.36 -13.54
CA VAL A 125 14.36 18.57 -14.85
C VAL A 125 13.48 19.59 -15.56
N ASP A 126 14.08 20.58 -16.22
CA ASP A 126 13.36 21.65 -16.91
C ASP A 126 12.15 21.09 -17.67
N ARG A 127 10.99 21.77 -17.56
CA ARG A 127 9.65 21.35 -18.03
C ARG A 127 9.51 21.18 -19.55
N SER A 128 10.59 20.90 -20.27
CA SER A 128 10.64 20.85 -21.73
C SER A 128 10.77 19.45 -22.34
N LEU A 129 10.80 18.35 -21.56
CA LEU A 129 10.92 16.99 -22.13
C LEU A 129 10.12 15.95 -21.34
N ASP A 130 8.91 15.63 -21.82
CA ASP A 130 8.32 14.27 -21.87
C ASP A 130 8.43 13.35 -20.62
N THR A 131 8.43 13.93 -19.42
CA THR A 131 8.42 13.16 -18.16
C THR A 131 6.99 12.82 -17.75
N LYS A 132 6.70 11.52 -17.61
CA LYS A 132 5.47 10.95 -17.03
C LYS A 132 4.99 11.79 -15.83
N ASP A 133 3.79 12.38 -15.93
CA ASP A 133 3.15 13.06 -14.80
C ASP A 133 3.01 12.03 -13.67
N LYS A 134 3.55 12.35 -12.50
CA LYS A 134 3.59 11.46 -11.34
C LYS A 134 2.42 11.72 -10.40
N SER A 135 1.62 12.74 -10.67
CA SER A 135 0.39 13.01 -9.93
C SER A 135 -0.72 12.08 -10.44
N GLY A 136 -1.64 11.68 -9.56
CA GLY A 136 -2.78 10.85 -9.95
C GLY A 136 -3.26 9.93 -8.85
N PHE A 137 -4.09 8.96 -9.23
CA PHE A 137 -4.52 7.89 -8.34
C PHE A 137 -3.38 6.92 -8.03
N TYR A 138 -3.35 6.45 -6.79
CA TYR A 138 -2.42 5.45 -6.28
C TYR A 138 -3.19 4.35 -5.55
N ILE A 139 -2.86 3.09 -5.87
CA ILE A 139 -3.16 1.94 -5.02
C ILE A 139 -1.86 1.48 -4.39
N THR A 140 -1.84 1.35 -3.06
CA THR A 140 -0.59 1.05 -2.35
C THR A 140 -0.75 -0.13 -1.41
N LEU A 141 0.27 -0.99 -1.34
CA LEU A 141 0.29 -2.13 -0.44
C LEU A 141 1.57 -2.16 0.40
N ASN A 142 1.41 -2.01 1.71
CA ASN A 142 2.42 -2.44 2.67
C ASN A 142 2.25 -3.94 2.95
N PHE A 143 3.38 -4.62 3.09
CA PHE A 143 3.43 -6.02 3.48
C PHE A 143 4.64 -6.28 4.37
N TYR A 144 4.60 -7.38 5.12
CA TYR A 144 5.74 -7.88 5.87
C TYR A 144 5.89 -9.38 5.63
N HIS A 145 7.05 -9.78 5.11
CA HIS A 145 7.26 -11.10 4.50
C HIS A 145 6.15 -11.43 3.49
N LYS A 146 5.30 -12.42 3.79
CA LYS A 146 4.23 -12.89 2.91
C LYS A 146 2.85 -12.38 3.29
N ARG A 147 2.76 -11.44 4.23
CA ARG A 147 1.49 -10.94 4.77
C ARG A 147 1.23 -9.52 4.30
N MET A 148 0.07 -9.28 3.71
CA MET A 148 -0.43 -7.92 3.48
C MET A 148 -0.68 -7.25 4.85
N THR A 149 -0.31 -5.98 4.99
CA THR A 149 -0.44 -5.25 6.27
C THR A 149 -1.18 -3.92 6.13
N CYS A 150 -1.16 -3.29 4.96
CA CYS A 150 -2.01 -2.12 4.70
C CYS A 150 -2.22 -1.88 3.21
N LEU A 151 -3.46 -2.01 2.75
CA LEU A 151 -3.89 -1.64 1.41
C LEU A 151 -4.55 -0.25 1.46
N ARG A 152 -4.21 0.63 0.51
CA ARG A 152 -4.78 1.98 0.42
C ARG A 152 -5.11 2.37 -1.01
N ILE A 153 -6.06 3.28 -1.16
CA ILE A 153 -6.31 4.05 -2.38
C ILE A 153 -6.28 5.54 -2.06
N GLY A 154 -5.81 6.37 -2.99
CA GLY A 154 -5.84 7.83 -2.82
C GLY A 154 -5.30 8.56 -4.04
N TRP A 155 -5.22 9.89 -3.94
CA TRP A 155 -4.56 10.72 -4.94
C TRP A 155 -3.29 11.31 -4.35
N ILE A 156 -2.16 11.14 -5.04
CA ILE A 156 -0.87 11.68 -4.62
C ILE A 156 -0.37 12.62 -5.70
N ASP A 157 0.05 13.82 -5.29
CA ASP A 157 0.68 14.79 -6.17
C ASP A 157 2.19 14.58 -6.23
N GLN A 158 2.84 14.97 -7.33
CA GLN A 158 4.29 14.87 -7.42
C GLN A 158 5.01 15.63 -6.28
N ASP A 159 4.52 16.80 -5.88
CA ASP A 159 5.09 17.62 -4.80
C ASP A 159 4.81 17.07 -3.37
N ASP A 160 4.00 15.99 -3.25
CA ASP A 160 3.81 15.28 -1.97
C ASP A 160 5.03 14.42 -1.61
N TRP A 161 5.84 14.05 -2.61
CA TRP A 161 7.07 13.29 -2.42
C TRP A 161 8.20 14.21 -1.92
N ILE A 162 8.73 13.91 -0.74
CA ILE A 162 9.91 14.56 -0.17
C ILE A 162 11.16 13.94 -0.81
N PRO A 163 11.95 14.69 -1.60
CA PRO A 163 13.25 14.23 -2.06
C PRO A 163 14.22 14.21 -0.87
N GLN A 164 15.08 13.20 -0.81
CA GLN A 164 16.19 13.26 0.15
C GLN A 164 17.29 14.21 -0.33
N SER A 165 17.81 14.99 0.61
CA SER A 165 18.90 15.95 0.46
C SER A 165 20.31 15.32 0.49
N SER A 166 20.46 14.05 0.89
CA SER A 166 21.75 13.36 0.91
C SER A 166 22.05 12.62 -0.41
N GLN A 167 23.33 12.53 -0.79
CA GLN A 167 23.78 11.76 -1.96
C GLN A 167 23.68 10.23 -1.79
N THR A 168 23.44 9.73 -0.56
CA THR A 168 23.50 8.31 -0.21
C THR A 168 22.12 7.65 0.00
N GLY A 169 21.04 8.42 0.11
CA GLY A 169 19.68 7.92 0.23
C GLY A 169 19.06 7.53 -1.12
N GLN A 170 18.51 6.32 -1.23
CA GLN A 170 18.03 5.76 -2.50
C GLN A 170 16.55 6.04 -2.82
N ALA A 171 15.75 6.57 -1.87
CA ALA A 171 14.30 6.71 -2.03
C ALA A 171 13.70 8.04 -1.52
N ALA A 172 12.66 8.52 -2.20
CA ALA A 172 11.78 9.59 -1.76
C ALA A 172 10.71 9.04 -0.79
N THR A 173 10.21 9.87 0.12
CA THR A 173 9.17 9.48 1.09
C THR A 173 7.97 10.43 1.00
N LEU A 174 6.80 9.99 1.45
CA LEU A 174 5.61 10.86 1.51
C LEU A 174 5.55 11.60 2.84
N LYS A 175 5.02 12.82 2.80
CA LYS A 175 4.71 13.60 4.01
C LYS A 175 3.64 12.90 4.86
N PRO A 176 3.68 12.97 6.20
CA PRO A 176 2.69 12.34 7.08
C PRO A 176 1.23 12.69 6.75
N GLU A 177 0.97 13.95 6.40
CA GLU A 177 -0.36 14.46 6.06
C GLU A 177 -0.96 13.81 4.80
N VAL A 178 -0.14 13.26 3.91
CA VAL A 178 -0.61 12.56 2.71
C VAL A 178 -1.26 11.24 3.11
N TYR A 179 -0.62 10.48 3.99
CA TYR A 179 -1.21 9.24 4.52
C TYR A 179 -2.48 9.51 5.31
N GLN A 180 -2.50 10.61 6.08
CA GLN A 180 -3.61 10.93 6.97
C GLN A 180 -4.84 11.44 6.21
N TYR A 181 -4.64 12.25 5.17
CA TYR A 181 -5.74 13.01 4.56
C TYR A 181 -5.95 12.75 3.08
N LYS A 182 -4.95 12.25 2.34
CA LYS A 182 -5.05 12.01 0.89
C LYS A 182 -5.21 10.54 0.51
N MET A 183 -5.09 9.64 1.48
CA MET A 183 -5.16 8.19 1.29
C MET A 183 -6.18 7.57 2.25
N GLN A 184 -6.97 6.64 1.75
CA GLN A 184 -7.91 5.85 2.52
C GLN A 184 -7.41 4.42 2.62
N VAL A 185 -7.40 3.88 3.85
CA VAL A 185 -7.15 2.46 4.09
C VAL A 185 -8.36 1.65 3.63
N ILE A 186 -8.10 0.62 2.84
CA ILE A 186 -9.11 -0.36 2.44
C ILE A 186 -9.09 -1.48 3.48
N GLY A 187 -10.11 -1.50 4.34
CA GLY A 187 -10.26 -2.51 5.39
C GLY A 187 -10.47 -3.91 4.82
N GLY A 188 -10.01 -4.94 5.52
CA GLY A 188 -10.18 -6.34 5.12
C GLY A 188 -9.63 -7.32 6.16
N SER A 189 -9.97 -8.60 6.01
CA SER A 189 -9.53 -9.65 6.94
C SER A 189 -8.01 -9.81 7.01
N TYR A 190 -7.29 -9.41 5.96
CA TYR A 190 -5.82 -9.44 5.92
C TYR A 190 -5.16 -8.67 7.08
N ILE A 191 -5.83 -7.64 7.62
CA ILE A 191 -5.32 -6.82 8.73
C ILE A 191 -5.06 -7.68 9.97
N LYS A 192 -5.88 -8.72 10.18
CA LYS A 192 -5.79 -9.62 11.33
C LYS A 192 -4.46 -10.37 11.39
N GLU A 193 -3.85 -10.62 10.23
CA GLU A 193 -2.56 -11.29 10.09
C GLU A 193 -1.36 -10.33 10.29
N THR A 194 -1.61 -9.03 10.49
CA THR A 194 -0.55 -8.05 10.70
C THR A 194 0.25 -8.39 11.97
N PRO A 195 1.59 -8.40 11.93
CA PRO A 195 2.39 -8.64 13.12
C PRO A 195 2.15 -7.59 14.20
N VAL A 196 2.04 -8.01 15.47
CA VAL A 196 1.98 -7.07 16.62
C VAL A 196 3.21 -6.17 16.71
N ALA A 197 4.32 -6.62 16.10
CA ALA A 197 5.47 -5.85 15.61
C ALA A 197 5.16 -4.41 15.18
N MET A 198 4.09 -4.26 14.41
CA MET A 198 3.74 -3.02 13.71
C MET A 198 2.81 -2.11 14.52
N LEU A 199 2.37 -2.56 15.69
CA LEU A 199 1.42 -1.81 16.48
C LEU A 199 2.11 -0.64 17.22
N LYS A 200 1.46 0.53 17.22
CA LYS A 200 1.98 1.69 17.93
C LYS A 200 2.12 1.38 19.43
N GLY A 201 3.30 1.66 19.98
CA GLY A 201 3.60 1.42 21.40
C GLY A 201 4.14 0.01 21.71
N VAL A 202 4.34 -0.84 20.70
CA VAL A 202 5.07 -2.10 20.85
C VAL A 202 6.55 -1.86 20.58
N GLY A 203 7.32 -1.72 21.67
CA GLY A 203 8.79 -1.77 21.65
C GLY A 203 9.30 -3.19 21.91
N SER A 204 10.63 -3.38 21.92
CA SER A 204 11.27 -4.69 22.12
C SER A 204 10.78 -5.43 23.38
N THR A 205 10.72 -4.74 24.52
CA THR A 205 10.24 -5.33 25.78
C THR A 205 8.78 -5.77 25.72
N THR A 206 7.92 -4.97 25.09
CA THR A 206 6.50 -5.32 24.92
C THR A 206 6.37 -6.49 23.94
N LEU A 207 7.17 -6.52 22.88
CA LEU A 207 7.17 -7.61 21.92
C LEU A 207 7.54 -8.94 22.56
N SER A 208 8.62 -8.99 23.36
CA SER A 208 9.00 -10.23 24.08
C SER A 208 7.88 -10.71 25.01
N LEU A 209 7.21 -9.80 25.71
CA LEU A 209 6.05 -10.14 26.54
C LEU A 209 4.91 -10.75 25.72
N LEU A 210 4.62 -10.22 24.54
CA LEU A 210 3.59 -10.74 23.65
C LEU A 210 3.97 -12.13 23.12
N GLU A 211 5.22 -12.33 22.71
CA GLU A 211 5.74 -13.61 22.21
C GLU A 211 5.71 -14.71 23.29
N GLU A 212 6.07 -14.38 24.54
CA GLU A 212 5.95 -15.29 25.70
C GLU A 212 4.50 -15.74 25.92
N ASN A 213 3.53 -14.90 25.56
CA ASN A 213 2.10 -15.18 25.64
C ASN A 213 1.52 -15.72 24.33
N LYS A 214 2.38 -16.09 23.35
CA LYS A 214 2.01 -16.60 22.02
C LYS A 214 1.14 -15.65 21.20
N ILE A 215 1.37 -14.34 21.35
CA ILE A 215 0.66 -13.29 20.62
C ILE A 215 1.59 -12.76 19.54
N PHE A 216 1.32 -13.12 18.28
CA PHE A 216 2.19 -12.76 17.15
C PHE A 216 1.50 -11.80 16.18
N THR A 217 0.18 -11.85 16.11
CA THR A 217 -0.65 -11.10 15.15
C THR A 217 -1.69 -10.22 15.83
N PHE A 218 -2.28 -9.32 15.05
CA PHE A 218 -3.40 -8.50 15.50
C PHE A 218 -4.59 -9.37 15.93
N TYR A 219 -4.84 -10.49 15.24
CA TYR A 219 -5.84 -11.48 15.64
C TYR A 219 -5.56 -12.05 17.02
N ASP A 220 -4.33 -12.49 17.28
CA ASP A 220 -3.95 -13.08 18.56
C ASP A 220 -4.15 -12.09 19.70
N LEU A 221 -3.77 -10.82 19.48
CA LEU A 221 -3.93 -9.76 20.46
C LEU A 221 -5.41 -9.44 20.70
N LYS A 222 -6.21 -9.33 19.64
CA LYS A 222 -7.65 -9.06 19.73
C LYS A 222 -8.40 -10.18 20.44
N SER A 223 -7.97 -11.42 20.22
CA SER A 223 -8.55 -12.64 20.80
C SER A 223 -7.98 -12.99 22.17
N TYR A 224 -7.01 -12.22 22.67
CA TYR A 224 -6.37 -12.49 23.95
C TYR A 224 -7.38 -12.45 25.10
N ASN A 225 -7.46 -13.53 25.86
CA ASN A 225 -8.38 -13.72 26.98
C ASN A 225 -7.65 -14.08 28.30
N GLY A 226 -6.33 -13.93 28.35
CA GLY A 226 -5.55 -14.14 29.57
C GLY A 226 -5.58 -12.93 30.51
N ASP A 227 -4.93 -13.06 31.66
CA ASP A 227 -5.04 -12.10 32.77
C ASP A 227 -3.96 -11.01 32.81
N ASN A 228 -3.06 -10.97 31.81
CA ASN A 228 -1.96 -10.01 31.82
C ASN A 228 -2.49 -8.58 31.56
N LYS A 229 -2.53 -7.77 32.62
CA LYS A 229 -3.04 -6.38 32.58
C LYS A 229 -2.35 -5.49 31.55
N LYS A 230 -1.06 -5.71 31.24
CA LYS A 230 -0.34 -4.91 30.23
C LYS A 230 -0.83 -5.25 28.83
N ILE A 231 -1.05 -6.54 28.55
CA ILE A 231 -1.55 -7.02 27.26
C ILE A 231 -3.00 -6.57 27.05
N ILE A 232 -3.85 -6.72 28.06
CA ILE A 232 -5.24 -6.24 28.04
C ILE A 232 -5.28 -4.74 27.72
N LYS A 233 -4.49 -3.93 28.44
CA LYS A 233 -4.42 -2.49 28.20
C LYS A 233 -3.93 -2.15 26.79
N LEU A 234 -2.93 -2.87 26.28
CA LEU A 234 -2.43 -2.67 24.92
C LEU A 234 -3.51 -2.99 23.88
N ARG A 235 -4.22 -4.11 24.04
CA ARG A 235 -5.33 -4.53 23.19
C ARG A 235 -6.43 -3.47 23.18
N ASP A 236 -6.90 -3.05 24.35
CA ASP A 236 -8.03 -2.12 24.47
C ASP A 236 -7.70 -0.75 23.88
N ASN A 237 -6.47 -0.25 24.08
CA ASN A 237 -6.00 1.00 23.49
C ASN A 237 -5.91 0.98 21.95
N ASN A 238 -5.89 -0.21 21.34
CA ASN A 238 -5.70 -0.39 19.91
C ASN A 238 -6.86 -1.13 19.25
N TYR A 239 -7.96 -1.40 19.95
CA TYR A 239 -8.99 -2.37 19.53
C TYR A 239 -9.52 -2.13 18.12
N GLU A 240 -9.77 -0.87 17.76
CA GLU A 240 -10.25 -0.44 16.44
C GLU A 240 -9.24 -0.69 15.31
N ASN A 241 -7.94 -0.76 15.62
CA ASN A 241 -6.87 -0.96 14.63
C ASN A 241 -6.55 -2.45 14.39
N LEU A 242 -7.13 -3.38 15.17
CA LEU A 242 -6.79 -4.81 15.12
C LEU A 242 -7.58 -5.60 14.06
N GLY A 243 -8.43 -4.92 13.27
CA GLY A 243 -9.20 -5.52 12.16
C GLY A 243 -10.47 -6.24 12.57
#